data_AF-A0A5D2J659-F1
#
_entry.id   AF-A0A5D2J659-F1
#
_cell.length_a   1.000
_cell.length_b   1.000
_cell.length_c   1.000
_cell.angle_alpha   90.00
_cell.angle_beta   90.00
_cell.angle_gamma   90.00
#
_symmetry.space_group_name_H-M   'P 1'
#
loop_
_entity.id
_entity.type
_entity.pdbx_description
1 polymer ?
#
loop_
_entity_poly.entity_id
_entity_poly.type
_entity_poly.pdbx_seq_one_letter_code
_entity_poly.pdbx_strand_id
1 'polypeptide(L)'
;MGFDNSTRIYLAAGELFGGERFMKPFRDLFPRLENHSSVDSSEELVTNTQGLLGSAVDYMVCLLSDIFMPTYDGPSNFANNLLGHRLYYGFRTTIRPDRKALAPIFIDRENGQTAGFEEAVRRVMLKTNFGGPHKRVSPESFYTNSWPECFCQVSPKNPADKCPPDNVLEVLDSRLENKVTSDPETLAEKNSTSRTER
;
A
#
# COMPACT_ATOMS: atom_id res chain seq x y z
N MET A 1 8.16 -4.42 19.66
CA MET A 1 8.38 -4.16 18.23
C MET A 1 9.81 -3.74 17.92
N GLY A 2 10.60 -3.27 18.90
CA GLY A 2 12.06 -3.15 18.74
C GLY A 2 12.54 -1.88 18.03
N PHE A 3 11.66 -0.93 17.74
CA PHE A 3 12.04 0.36 17.18
C PHE A 3 12.75 1.21 18.24
N ASP A 4 13.86 1.81 17.84
CA ASP A 4 14.70 2.70 18.64
C ASP A 4 15.05 3.97 17.85
N ASN A 5 15.89 4.84 18.43
CA ASN A 5 16.29 6.09 17.81
C ASN A 5 17.14 5.93 16.52
N SER A 6 17.60 4.72 16.19
CA SER A 6 18.30 4.41 14.95
C SER A 6 17.34 4.02 13.82
N THR A 7 16.07 3.79 14.14
CA THR A 7 15.02 3.46 13.19
C THR A 7 14.77 4.65 12.27
N ARG A 8 14.86 4.43 10.95
CA ARG A 8 14.47 5.43 9.95
C ARG A 8 12.96 5.40 9.76
N ILE A 9 12.32 6.53 9.97
CA ILE A 9 10.88 6.70 9.77
C ILE A 9 10.67 7.59 8.56
N TYR A 10 9.82 7.16 7.64
CA TYR A 10 9.34 7.99 6.55
C TYR A 10 7.88 8.37 6.82
N LEU A 11 7.57 9.66 6.78
CA LEU A 11 6.23 10.19 7.02
C LEU A 11 5.62 10.70 5.72
N ALA A 12 4.83 9.84 5.08
CA ALA A 12 3.96 10.21 3.95
C ALA A 12 2.71 10.93 4.48
N ALA A 13 2.77 12.25 4.59
CA ALA A 13 1.65 13.05 5.06
C ALA A 13 1.65 14.44 4.42
N GLY A 14 0.47 15.04 4.32
CA GLY A 14 0.34 16.48 4.10
C GLY A 14 0.58 17.26 5.39
N GLU A 15 -0.06 18.41 5.52
CA GLU A 15 0.04 19.23 6.72
C GLU A 15 -0.51 18.47 7.96
N LEU A 16 0.31 18.37 9.00
CA LEU A 16 0.01 17.57 10.18
C LEU A 16 -0.76 18.40 11.22
N PHE A 17 -1.86 17.84 11.71
CA PHE A 17 -2.63 18.45 12.79
C PHE A 17 -1.75 18.68 14.03
N GLY A 18 -1.78 19.89 14.56
CA GLY A 18 -0.98 20.31 15.71
C GLY A 18 0.51 20.57 15.42
N GLY A 19 0.97 20.32 14.18
CA GLY A 19 2.30 20.71 13.69
C GLY A 19 3.45 20.40 14.65
N GLU A 20 4.28 21.41 14.91
CA GLU A 20 5.49 21.30 15.74
C GLU A 20 5.23 20.83 17.18
N ARG A 21 4.04 21.06 17.73
CA ARG A 21 3.68 20.59 19.08
C ARG A 21 3.81 19.08 19.21
N PHE A 22 3.41 18.34 18.17
CA PHE A 22 3.50 16.88 18.14
C PHE A 22 4.74 16.38 17.41
N MET A 23 5.23 17.12 16.42
CA MET A 23 6.39 16.71 15.63
C MET A 23 7.72 16.85 16.35
N LYS A 24 7.88 17.82 17.24
CA LYS A 24 9.09 17.97 18.04
C LYS A 24 9.38 16.74 18.91
N PRO A 25 8.49 16.31 19.83
CA PRO A 25 8.75 15.12 20.65
C PRO A 25 8.87 13.85 19.81
N PHE A 26 8.16 13.76 18.67
CA PHE A 26 8.30 12.62 17.77
C PHE A 26 9.70 12.54 17.13
N ARG A 27 10.27 13.67 16.69
CA ARG A 27 11.65 13.74 16.19
C ARG A 27 12.69 13.50 17.27
N ASP A 28 12.42 13.91 18.51
CA ASP A 28 13.32 13.62 19.64
C ASP A 28 13.41 12.10 19.90
N LEU A 29 12.31 11.36 19.70
CA LEU A 29 12.27 9.90 19.79
C LEU A 29 12.88 9.21 18.55
N PHE A 30 12.62 9.74 17.36
CA PHE A 30 13.06 9.19 16.08
C PHE A 30 13.77 10.27 15.25
N PRO A 31 15.08 10.49 15.47
CA PRO A 31 15.83 11.58 14.82
C PRO A 31 16.01 11.37 13.31
N ARG A 32 15.86 10.14 12.80
CA ARG A 32 15.95 9.80 11.37
C ARG A 32 14.57 9.84 10.73
N LEU A 33 13.91 11.00 10.81
CA LEU A 33 12.58 11.23 10.25
C LEU A 33 12.68 11.93 8.90
N GLU A 34 12.16 11.27 7.86
CA GLU A 34 12.21 11.71 6.47
C GLU A 34 10.79 11.91 5.89
N ASN A 35 10.67 12.67 4.81
CA ASN A 35 9.48 12.81 3.97
C ASN A 35 9.89 13.06 2.50
N HIS A 36 8.95 13.24 1.59
CA HIS A 36 9.28 13.42 0.17
C HIS A 36 10.20 14.63 -0.08
N SER A 37 10.12 15.67 0.75
CA SER A 37 10.94 16.88 0.62
C SER A 37 12.38 16.69 1.10
N SER A 38 12.62 15.71 2.00
CA SER A 38 13.96 15.43 2.51
C SER A 38 14.70 14.36 1.73
N VAL A 39 13.98 13.43 1.08
CA VAL A 39 14.59 12.37 0.25
C VAL A 39 14.98 12.85 -1.15
N ASP A 40 14.34 13.90 -1.65
CA ASP A 40 14.68 14.51 -2.93
C ASP A 40 14.59 16.03 -2.80
N SER A 41 15.77 16.65 -2.79
CA SER A 41 15.95 18.10 -2.71
C SER A 41 15.98 18.77 -4.09
N SER A 42 15.68 18.04 -5.16
CA SER A 42 15.65 18.61 -6.51
C SER A 42 14.58 19.69 -6.60
N GLU A 43 14.89 20.77 -7.31
CA GLU A 43 13.90 21.83 -7.59
C GLU A 43 12.70 21.29 -8.40
N GLU A 44 12.79 20.09 -8.99
CA GLU A 44 11.70 19.45 -9.76
C GLU A 44 10.49 19.12 -8.88
N LEU A 45 10.69 18.67 -7.64
CA LEU A 45 9.57 18.45 -6.70
C LEU A 45 8.97 19.78 -6.22
N VAL A 46 9.79 20.81 -6.07
CA VAL A 46 9.38 22.13 -5.55
C VAL A 46 8.65 22.96 -6.62
N THR A 47 9.05 22.82 -7.88
CA THR A 47 8.46 23.54 -9.04
C THR A 47 7.17 22.90 -9.54
N ASN A 48 6.92 21.63 -9.21
CA ASN A 48 5.70 20.91 -9.55
C ASN A 48 4.54 21.26 -8.60
N THR A 49 4.18 22.54 -8.58
CA THR A 49 3.11 23.15 -7.75
C THR A 49 1.69 22.65 -8.06
N GLN A 50 1.52 21.76 -9.06
CA GLN A 50 0.27 21.09 -9.41
C GLN A 50 0.30 19.56 -9.20
N GLY A 51 1.43 18.98 -8.79
CA GLY A 51 1.79 17.61 -9.17
C GLY A 51 1.63 16.52 -8.11
N LEU A 52 1.00 15.42 -8.51
CA LEU A 52 0.97 14.12 -7.83
C LEU A 52 2.37 13.50 -7.57
N LEU A 53 3.47 14.17 -7.91
CA LEU A 53 4.83 13.63 -7.85
C LEU A 53 5.26 13.34 -6.41
N GLY A 54 5.06 14.27 -5.47
CA GLY A 54 5.33 14.02 -4.06
C GLY A 54 4.54 12.83 -3.52
N SER A 55 3.26 12.71 -3.92
CA SER A 55 2.43 11.55 -3.58
C SER A 55 2.89 10.25 -4.23
N ALA A 56 3.49 10.31 -5.43
CA ALA A 56 4.08 9.15 -6.09
C ALA A 56 5.34 8.67 -5.36
N VAL A 57 6.20 9.60 -4.93
CA VAL A 57 7.37 9.30 -4.07
C VAL A 57 6.89 8.68 -2.76
N ASP A 58 5.93 9.31 -2.09
CA ASP A 58 5.32 8.79 -0.86
C ASP A 58 4.80 7.37 -1.05
N TYR A 59 4.09 7.11 -2.16
CA TYR A 59 3.56 5.79 -2.48
C TYR A 59 4.68 4.77 -2.65
N MET A 60 5.72 5.07 -3.42
CA MET A 60 6.82 4.14 -3.68
C MET A 60 7.63 3.83 -2.42
N VAL A 61 7.93 4.85 -1.60
CA VAL A 61 8.63 4.65 -0.33
C VAL A 61 7.78 3.79 0.62
N CYS A 62 6.47 4.08 0.76
CA CYS A 62 5.57 3.28 1.57
C CYS A 62 5.36 1.86 1.03
N LEU A 63 5.43 1.63 -0.28
CA LEU A 63 5.32 0.30 -0.88
C LEU A 63 6.57 -0.55 -0.59
N LEU A 64 7.75 0.06 -0.66
CA LEU A 64 9.04 -0.64 -0.55
C LEU A 64 9.56 -0.72 0.88
N SER A 65 9.00 0.05 1.82
CA SER A 65 9.40 0.02 3.23
C SER A 65 9.25 -1.38 3.85
N ASP A 66 10.09 -1.67 4.84
CA ASP A 66 10.02 -2.94 5.61
C ASP A 66 8.68 -3.08 6.31
N ILE A 67 8.18 -1.97 6.87
CA ILE A 67 6.94 -1.89 7.63
C ILE A 67 6.15 -0.68 7.15
N PHE A 68 4.85 -0.89 6.91
CA PHE A 68 3.91 0.19 6.63
C PHE A 68 2.87 0.27 7.74
N MET A 69 2.58 1.50 8.19
CA MET A 69 1.55 1.78 9.17
C MET A 69 0.65 2.89 8.60
N PRO A 70 -0.55 2.57 8.09
CA PRO A 70 -1.47 3.61 7.63
C PRO A 70 -1.90 4.44 8.83
N THR A 71 -2.09 5.75 8.69
CA THR A 71 -2.47 6.66 9.79
C THR A 71 -3.99 6.77 9.99
N TYR A 72 -4.78 6.37 9.00
CA TYR A 72 -6.23 6.47 8.97
C TYR A 72 -6.87 5.12 8.60
N ASP A 73 -7.92 4.73 9.33
CA ASP A 73 -8.64 3.46 9.12
C ASP A 73 -9.93 3.61 8.28
N GLY A 74 -10.23 4.82 7.78
CA GLY A 74 -11.37 5.05 6.89
C GLY A 74 -11.00 4.91 5.41
N PRO A 75 -11.90 5.29 4.49
CA PRO A 75 -11.69 5.15 3.05
C PRO A 75 -10.63 6.15 2.57
N SER A 76 -9.37 5.75 2.61
CA SER A 76 -8.25 6.45 1.98
C SER A 76 -7.79 5.66 0.78
N ASN A 77 -7.91 6.24 -0.42
CA ASN A 77 -7.41 5.62 -1.64
C ASN A 77 -5.91 5.31 -1.54
N PHE A 78 -5.13 6.20 -0.92
CA PHE A 78 -3.68 6.03 -0.76
C PHE A 78 -3.34 4.82 0.12
N ALA A 79 -3.88 4.79 1.34
CA ALA A 79 -3.62 3.70 2.27
C ALA A 79 -4.17 2.37 1.75
N ASN A 80 -5.40 2.36 1.21
CA ASN A 80 -6.03 1.16 0.72
C ASN A 80 -5.27 0.52 -0.44
N ASN A 81 -4.83 1.32 -1.41
CA ASN A 81 -4.03 0.84 -2.53
C ASN A 81 -2.67 0.30 -2.05
N LEU A 82 -2.05 0.94 -1.06
CA LEU A 82 -0.81 0.43 -0.47
C LEU A 82 -1.02 -0.90 0.26
N LEU A 83 -2.12 -1.07 0.99
CA LEU A 83 -2.44 -2.33 1.67
C LEU A 83 -2.54 -3.48 0.66
N GLY A 84 -3.32 -3.31 -0.41
CA GLY A 84 -3.47 -4.36 -1.42
C GLY A 84 -2.19 -4.60 -2.21
N HIS A 85 -1.47 -3.53 -2.60
CA HIS A 85 -0.23 -3.66 -3.36
C HIS A 85 0.87 -4.32 -2.52
N ARG A 86 1.02 -3.97 -1.23
CA ARG A 86 1.94 -4.65 -0.31
C ARG A 86 1.56 -6.10 -0.05
N LEU A 87 0.26 -6.41 -0.01
CA LEU A 87 -0.23 -7.79 0.09
C LEU A 87 0.15 -8.58 -1.16
N TYR A 88 -0.07 -8.01 -2.35
CA TYR A 88 0.26 -8.61 -3.65
C TYR A 88 1.77 -8.78 -3.84
N TYR A 89 2.54 -7.79 -3.43
CA TYR A 89 4.00 -7.75 -3.57
C TYR A 89 4.70 -8.51 -2.42
N GLY A 90 4.34 -9.77 -2.22
CA GLY A 90 5.00 -10.67 -1.28
C GLY A 90 4.58 -10.49 0.18
N PHE A 91 3.32 -10.11 0.44
CA PHE A 91 2.75 -10.02 1.79
C PHE A 91 3.59 -9.16 2.75
N ARG A 92 4.02 -7.97 2.29
CA ARG A 92 4.89 -7.10 3.09
C ARG A 92 4.23 -6.66 4.39
N THR A 93 5.04 -6.59 5.44
CA THR A 93 4.56 -6.29 6.80
C THR A 93 3.79 -4.98 6.84
N THR A 94 2.57 -5.05 7.36
CA THR A 94 1.72 -3.88 7.59
C THR A 94 1.17 -3.94 9.00
N ILE A 95 1.38 -2.90 9.80
CA ILE A 95 0.86 -2.83 11.18
C ILE A 95 -0.37 -1.95 11.19
N ARG A 96 -1.53 -2.52 11.55
CA ARG A 96 -2.79 -1.78 11.75
C ARG A 96 -3.28 -1.95 13.19
N PRO A 97 -2.83 -1.10 14.12
CA PRO A 97 -3.23 -1.22 15.51
C PRO A 97 -4.72 -0.89 15.67
N ASP A 98 -5.40 -1.54 16.62
CA ASP A 98 -6.77 -1.17 17.00
C ASP A 98 -6.75 0.16 17.75
N ARG A 99 -6.89 1.26 17.00
CA ARG A 99 -6.89 2.62 17.53
C ARG A 99 -8.00 2.86 18.53
N LYS A 100 -9.17 2.24 18.33
CA LYS A 100 -10.31 2.39 19.25
C LYS A 100 -10.01 1.73 20.59
N ALA A 101 -9.33 0.58 20.58
CA ALA A 101 -8.88 -0.07 21.80
C ALA A 101 -7.69 0.66 22.45
N LEU A 102 -6.82 1.32 21.67
CA LEU A 102 -5.70 2.10 22.20
C LEU A 102 -6.12 3.45 22.79
N ALA A 103 -7.12 4.12 22.22
CA ALA A 103 -7.56 5.46 22.64
C ALA A 103 -7.81 5.60 24.16
N PRO A 104 -8.62 4.76 24.84
CA PRO A 104 -8.84 4.90 26.27
C PRO A 104 -7.56 4.72 27.09
N ILE A 105 -6.65 3.84 26.67
CA ILE A 105 -5.37 3.60 27.36
C ILE A 105 -4.50 4.88 27.34
N PHE A 106 -4.47 5.59 26.22
CA PHE A 106 -3.74 6.85 26.12
C PHE A 106 -4.41 7.99 26.90
N ILE A 107 -5.74 8.05 26.92
CA ILE A 107 -6.49 9.02 27.73
C ILE A 107 -6.20 8.82 29.22
N ASP A 108 -6.23 7.57 29.72
CA ASP A 108 -5.91 7.26 31.11
C ASP A 108 -4.47 7.68 31.46
N ARG A 109 -3.53 7.46 30.53
CA ARG A 109 -2.13 7.89 30.67
C ARG A 109 -1.99 9.41 30.75
N GLU A 110 -2.71 10.16 29.92
CA GLU A 110 -2.75 11.63 29.97
C GLU A 110 -3.35 12.14 31.29
N ASN A 111 -4.33 11.42 31.84
CA ASN A 111 -4.94 11.69 33.15
C ASN A 111 -4.06 11.25 34.34
N GLY A 112 -2.82 10.84 34.10
CA GLY A 112 -1.84 10.49 35.14
C GLY A 112 -1.89 9.03 35.61
N GLN A 113 -2.73 8.17 35.02
CA GLN A 113 -2.75 6.75 35.33
C GLN A 113 -1.61 6.03 34.59
N THR A 114 -0.54 5.74 35.31
CA THR A 114 0.69 5.14 34.73
C THR A 114 0.81 3.64 34.96
N ALA A 115 0.13 3.11 35.98
CA ALA A 115 0.19 1.70 36.36
C ALA A 115 -0.37 0.81 35.24
N GLY A 116 0.41 -0.20 34.81
CA GLY A 116 -0.03 -1.19 33.83
C GLY A 116 -0.15 -0.68 32.39
N PHE A 117 0.25 0.56 32.09
CA PHE A 117 0.15 1.16 30.75
C PHE A 117 0.80 0.29 29.66
N GLU A 118 2.05 -0.15 29.87
CA GLU A 118 2.77 -0.97 28.89
C GLU A 118 2.08 -2.31 28.63
N GLU A 119 1.53 -2.93 29.68
CA GLU A 119 0.83 -4.21 29.57
C GLU A 119 -0.50 -4.07 28.81
N ALA A 120 -1.20 -2.95 29.04
CA ALA A 120 -2.43 -2.63 28.32
C ALA A 120 -2.14 -2.41 26.82
N VAL A 121 -1.12 -1.61 26.49
CA VAL A 121 -0.68 -1.40 25.09
C VAL A 121 -0.29 -2.72 24.45
N ARG A 122 0.55 -3.54 25.12
CA ARG A 122 1.01 -4.83 24.59
C ARG A 122 -0.18 -5.76 24.30
N ARG A 123 -1.17 -5.81 25.18
CA ARG A 123 -2.38 -6.64 25.02
C ARG A 123 -3.18 -6.27 23.77
N VAL A 124 -3.30 -4.98 23.47
CA VAL A 124 -3.96 -4.53 22.24
C VAL A 124 -3.10 -4.88 21.02
N MET A 125 -1.80 -4.60 21.09
CA MET A 125 -0.87 -4.87 19.98
C MET A 125 -0.72 -6.35 19.63
N LEU A 126 -0.89 -7.28 20.58
CA LEU A 126 -0.87 -8.72 20.32
C LEU A 126 -2.00 -9.19 19.40
N LYS A 127 -3.08 -8.42 19.29
CA LYS A 127 -4.22 -8.72 18.40
C LYS A 127 -4.07 -8.06 17.02
N THR A 128 -3.02 -7.28 16.80
CA THR A 128 -2.78 -6.57 15.54
C THR A 128 -2.39 -7.55 14.44
N ASN A 129 -3.02 -7.42 13.27
CA ASN A 129 -2.62 -8.14 12.08
C ASN A 129 -1.37 -7.48 11.46
N PHE A 130 -0.38 -8.28 11.08
CA PHE A 130 0.91 -7.85 10.52
C PHE A 130 0.97 -7.94 8.99
N GLY A 131 -0.18 -8.02 8.30
CA GLY A 131 -0.23 -7.97 6.82
C GLY A 131 -0.07 -9.32 6.13
N GLY A 132 -0.39 -10.42 6.82
CA GLY A 132 -0.38 -11.76 6.23
C GLY A 132 -1.52 -12.01 5.24
N PRO A 133 -1.40 -13.03 4.38
CA PRO A 133 -2.46 -13.45 3.46
C PRO A 133 -3.70 -13.85 4.24
N HIS A 134 -4.85 -13.34 3.81
CA HIS A 134 -6.15 -13.72 4.35
C HIS A 134 -7.20 -13.58 3.26
N LYS A 135 -8.25 -14.40 3.35
CA LYS A 135 -9.40 -14.24 2.45
C LYS A 135 -10.06 -12.90 2.71
N ARG A 136 -10.37 -12.16 1.64
CA ARG A 136 -11.11 -10.90 1.74
C ARG A 136 -12.45 -11.13 2.45
N VAL A 137 -12.76 -10.28 3.42
CA VAL A 137 -14.03 -10.33 4.19
C VAL A 137 -14.76 -9.01 4.02
N SER A 138 -16.05 -9.05 3.66
CA SER A 138 -16.88 -7.83 3.55
C SER A 138 -16.84 -7.02 4.84
N PRO A 139 -16.62 -5.68 4.79
CA PRO A 139 -16.68 -4.81 3.61
C PRO A 139 -15.32 -4.50 2.96
N GLU A 140 -14.29 -5.32 3.18
CA GLU A 140 -12.97 -5.13 2.55
C GLU A 140 -13.08 -5.12 1.02
N SER A 141 -12.37 -4.19 0.38
CA SER A 141 -12.41 -4.00 -1.06
C SER A 141 -11.35 -4.84 -1.79
N PHE A 142 -11.54 -5.06 -3.09
CA PHE A 142 -10.55 -5.71 -3.93
C PHE A 142 -9.19 -4.97 -3.93
N TYR A 143 -9.20 -3.63 -3.83
CA TYR A 143 -7.99 -2.81 -3.81
C TYR A 143 -7.19 -2.90 -2.51
N THR A 144 -7.85 -3.27 -1.41
CA THR A 144 -7.19 -3.52 -0.11
C THR A 144 -6.71 -4.95 0.04
N ASN A 145 -7.37 -5.89 -0.64
CA ASN A 145 -7.04 -7.31 -0.60
C ASN A 145 -7.54 -7.99 -1.88
N SER A 146 -6.66 -8.29 -2.83
CA SER A 146 -7.06 -8.90 -4.10
C SER A 146 -7.23 -10.43 -4.00
N TRP A 147 -7.16 -11.05 -2.82
CA TRP A 147 -7.45 -12.46 -2.61
C TRP A 147 -8.98 -12.68 -2.60
N PRO A 148 -9.51 -13.69 -3.32
CA PRO A 148 -8.78 -14.77 -4.01
C PRO A 148 -8.46 -14.53 -5.50
N GLU A 149 -8.92 -13.43 -6.10
CA GLU A 149 -8.90 -13.30 -7.57
C GLU A 149 -7.51 -13.13 -8.17
N CYS A 150 -6.58 -12.50 -7.45
CA CYS A 150 -5.22 -12.24 -7.93
C CYS A 150 -4.14 -13.08 -7.24
N PHE A 151 -4.54 -13.96 -6.33
CA PHE A 151 -3.61 -14.85 -5.64
C PHE A 151 -3.90 -16.28 -6.03
N CYS A 152 -2.83 -17.00 -6.27
CA CYS A 152 -2.89 -18.41 -6.58
C CYS A 152 -1.86 -19.15 -5.73
N GLN A 153 -2.06 -20.45 -5.56
CA GLN A 153 -1.16 -21.33 -4.85
C GLN A 153 -0.46 -22.22 -5.88
N VAL A 154 0.86 -22.32 -5.79
CA VAL A 154 1.66 -23.24 -6.62
C VAL A 154 1.28 -24.69 -6.32
N SER A 155 0.88 -24.98 -5.08
CA SER A 155 0.43 -26.30 -4.61
C SER A 155 -0.88 -26.18 -3.84
N PRO A 156 -2.01 -25.98 -4.54
CA PRO A 156 -3.29 -25.73 -3.88
C PRO A 156 -3.93 -27.00 -3.33
N LYS A 157 -4.73 -26.85 -2.27
CA LYS A 157 -5.67 -27.91 -1.85
C LYS A 157 -6.92 -27.95 -2.75
N ASN A 158 -7.38 -26.79 -3.21
CA ASN A 158 -8.51 -26.64 -4.11
C ASN A 158 -8.00 -26.33 -5.53
N PRO A 159 -8.30 -27.13 -6.57
CA PRO A 159 -7.85 -26.87 -7.94
C PRO A 159 -8.17 -25.47 -8.47
N ALA A 160 -9.24 -24.83 -7.98
CA ALA A 160 -9.61 -23.46 -8.35
C ALA A 160 -8.57 -22.40 -7.91
N ASP A 161 -7.75 -22.70 -6.90
CA ASP A 161 -6.73 -21.79 -6.37
C ASP A 161 -5.36 -22.01 -7.08
N LYS A 162 -5.27 -22.91 -8.07
CA LYS A 162 -3.99 -23.26 -8.71
C LYS A 162 -3.44 -22.10 -9.52
N CYS A 163 -2.14 -21.83 -9.37
CA CYS A 163 -1.47 -20.87 -10.23
C CYS A 163 -1.59 -21.26 -11.71
N PRO A 164 -1.94 -20.30 -12.58
CA PRO A 164 -1.77 -20.48 -14.00
C PRO A 164 -0.33 -20.90 -14.33
N PRO A 165 -0.12 -21.69 -15.39
CA PRO A 165 1.22 -21.98 -15.88
C PRO A 165 1.97 -20.68 -16.23
N ASP A 166 3.31 -20.67 -16.11
CA ASP A 166 4.16 -19.47 -16.28
C ASP A 166 4.06 -18.80 -17.68
N ASN A 167 3.34 -19.41 -18.63
CA ASN A 167 3.09 -18.89 -19.97
C ASN A 167 1.83 -18.00 -20.07
N VAL A 168 1.32 -17.46 -18.95
CA VAL A 168 0.09 -16.63 -18.95
C VAL A 168 0.17 -15.48 -19.96
N LEU A 169 1.33 -14.82 -20.06
CA LEU A 169 1.54 -13.72 -20.99
C LEU A 169 1.40 -14.17 -22.45
N GLU A 170 2.01 -15.29 -22.83
CA GLU A 170 1.88 -15.87 -24.17
C GLU A 170 0.44 -16.30 -24.48
N VAL A 171 -0.28 -16.83 -23.48
CA VAL A 171 -1.70 -17.21 -23.61
C VAL A 171 -2.60 -15.98 -23.75
N LEU A 172 -2.28 -14.86 -23.10
CA LEU A 172 -3.03 -13.61 -23.22
C LEU A 172 -2.76 -12.94 -24.58
N ASP A 173 -1.49 -12.88 -25.00
CA ASP A 173 -1.09 -12.32 -26.29
C ASP A 173 -1.74 -13.07 -27.45
N SER A 174 -1.68 -14.41 -27.44
CA SER A 174 -2.34 -15.23 -28.45
C SER A 174 -3.87 -15.05 -28.48
N ARG A 175 -4.53 -14.79 -27.33
CA ARG A 175 -5.97 -14.47 -27.29
C ARG A 175 -6.27 -13.09 -27.85
N LEU A 176 -5.42 -12.10 -27.58
CA LEU A 176 -5.56 -10.75 -28.12
C LEU A 176 -5.38 -10.75 -29.63
N GLU A 177 -4.36 -11.43 -30.14
CA GLU A 177 -4.13 -11.60 -31.58
C GLU A 177 -5.31 -12.28 -32.28
N ASN A 178 -5.82 -13.36 -31.70
CA ASN A 178 -6.99 -14.06 -32.24
C ASN A 178 -8.24 -13.17 -32.29
N LYS A 179 -8.42 -12.29 -31.29
CA LYS A 179 -9.55 -11.34 -31.25
C LYS A 179 -9.44 -10.28 -32.35
N VAL A 180 -8.23 -9.73 -32.54
CA VAL A 180 -7.91 -8.76 -33.60
C VAL A 180 -8.12 -9.37 -35.01
N THR A 181 -7.85 -10.66 -35.19
CA THR A 181 -8.14 -11.34 -36.46
C THR A 181 -9.61 -11.70 -36.67
N SER A 182 -10.42 -11.70 -35.61
CA SER A 182 -11.85 -12.08 -35.67
C SER A 182 -12.81 -10.89 -35.78
N ASP A 183 -12.34 -9.65 -35.55
CA ASP A 183 -13.16 -8.44 -35.71
C ASP A 183 -13.22 -8.02 -37.20
N PRO A 184 -14.41 -7.99 -37.83
CA PRO A 184 -14.57 -7.64 -39.24
C PRO A 184 -14.19 -6.19 -39.57
N GLU A 185 -14.19 -5.29 -38.59
CA GLU A 185 -13.87 -3.86 -38.78
C GLU A 185 -12.37 -3.64 -39.06
N THR A 186 -11.47 -4.41 -38.43
CA THR A 186 -10.01 -4.32 -38.62
C THR A 186 -9.50 -4.92 -39.93
N LEU A 187 -10.30 -5.79 -40.59
CA LEU A 187 -9.98 -6.32 -41.92
C LEU A 187 -10.24 -5.31 -43.05
N ALA A 188 -11.08 -4.29 -42.81
CA ALA A 188 -11.37 -3.25 -43.79
C ALA A 188 -10.22 -2.23 -43.92
N GLU A 189 -9.53 -1.90 -42.82
CA GLU A 189 -8.41 -0.95 -42.83
C GLU A 189 -7.15 -1.50 -43.50
N LYS A 190 -6.87 -2.81 -43.36
CA LYS A 190 -5.70 -3.44 -44.00
C LYS A 190 -5.81 -3.52 -45.54
N ASN A 191 -7.01 -3.59 -46.09
CA ASN A 191 -7.22 -3.67 -47.54
C ASN A 191 -7.29 -2.30 -48.24
N SER A 192 -7.38 -1.19 -47.49
CA SER A 192 -7.43 0.16 -48.07
C SER A 192 -6.06 0.81 -48.27
N THR A 193 -5.00 0.30 -47.63
CA THR A 193 -3.65 0.88 -47.71
C THR A 193 -2.81 0.34 -48.89
N SER A 194 -3.30 -0.63 -49.66
CA SER A 194 -2.55 -1.21 -50.79
C SER A 194 -2.96 -0.68 -52.18
N ARG A 195 -3.72 0.42 -52.25
CA ARG A 195 -4.30 0.92 -53.53
C ARG A 195 -4.11 2.41 -53.76
N THR A 196 -2.91 2.95 -53.57
CA THR A 196 -2.54 4.26 -54.15
C THR A 196 -1.02 4.43 -54.32
N GLU A 197 -0.42 3.68 -55.25
CA GLU A 197 0.82 4.10 -55.89
C GLU A 197 0.73 3.82 -57.40
N ARG A 198 0.41 4.87 -58.16
CA ARG A 198 0.87 5.04 -59.54
C ARG A 198 0.80 6.51 -59.94
#